data_AF-A0A1G3RAP4-F1
#
_entry.id   AF-A0A1G3RAP4-F1
#
_cell.length_a   1.000
_cell.length_b   1.000
_cell.length_c   1.000
_cell.angle_alpha   90.00
_cell.angle_beta   90.00
_cell.angle_gamma   90.00
#
_symmetry.space_group_name_H-M   'P 1'
#
loop_
_entity.id
_entity.type
_entity.pdbx_description
1 polymer ?
#
loop_
_entity_poly.entity_id
_entity_poly.type
_entity_poly.pdbx_seq_one_letter_code
_entity_poly.pdbx_strand_id
1 'polypeptide(L)'
;MIITMFRTDPDGVIRYYSLHDRQPLLTARYALTIAWRTGEGRDREKIYGFDTLAEMDRKIRQLFGRSARKGYKLLYSFMRDRPATTVPDSILAVQAMRAISG
;
A
#
# COMPACT_ATOMS: atom_id res chain seq x y z
N MET A 1 -5.96 -1.75 0.92
CA MET A 1 -6.02 -0.76 -0.17
C MET A 1 -5.02 -1.12 -1.27
N ILE A 2 -5.42 -0.95 -2.52
CA ILE A 2 -4.59 -0.98 -3.72
C ILE A 2 -4.98 0.22 -4.58
N ILE A 3 -4.01 0.98 -5.06
CA ILE A 3 -4.19 2.02 -6.07
C ILE A 3 -3.15 1.78 -7.14
N THR A 4 -3.58 1.58 -8.37
CA THR A 4 -2.72 1.45 -9.54
C THR A 4 -2.96 2.63 -10.47
N MET A 5 -1.88 3.28 -10.85
CA MET A 5 -1.84 4.34 -11.83
C MET A 5 -0.96 3.94 -12.99
N PHE A 6 -1.21 4.53 -14.15
CA PHE A 6 -0.40 4.32 -15.33
C PHE A 6 -0.09 5.65 -16.02
N ARG A 7 1.00 5.68 -16.77
CA ARG A 7 1.21 6.68 -17.82
C ARG A 7 1.84 6.02 -19.03
N THR A 8 1.65 6.65 -20.17
CA THR A 8 2.35 6.29 -21.41
C THR A 8 3.41 7.33 -21.64
N ASP A 9 4.66 6.90 -21.76
CA ASP A 9 5.77 7.77 -22.13
C ASP A 9 5.72 8.07 -23.66
N PRO A 10 6.45 9.09 -24.16
CA PRO A 10 6.43 9.44 -25.59
C PRO A 10 6.91 8.34 -26.54
N ASP A 11 7.70 7.38 -26.04
CA ASP A 11 8.17 6.19 -26.74
C ASP A 11 7.11 5.07 -26.82
N GLY A 12 5.91 5.31 -26.28
CA GLY A 12 4.81 4.34 -26.22
C GLY A 12 4.91 3.37 -25.04
N VAL A 13 5.95 3.43 -24.22
CA VAL A 13 6.13 2.53 -23.09
C VAL A 13 5.15 2.86 -21.97
N ILE A 14 4.36 1.86 -21.55
CA ILE A 14 3.45 1.99 -20.42
C ILE A 14 4.23 1.77 -19.12
N ARG A 15 4.14 2.75 -18.22
CA ARG A 15 4.66 2.67 -16.86
C ARG A 15 3.52 2.54 -15.86
N TYR A 16 3.60 1.53 -15.02
CA TYR A 16 2.69 1.34 -13.90
C TYR A 16 3.33 1.84 -12.62
N TYR A 17 2.51 2.49 -11.80
CA TYR A 17 2.87 2.90 -10.45
C TYR A 17 1.75 2.46 -9.51
N SER A 18 2.05 1.54 -8.60
CA SER A 18 1.07 0.98 -7.67
C SER A 18 1.44 1.29 -6.22
N LEU A 19 0.40 1.48 -5.41
CA LEU A 19 0.43 1.68 -3.96
C LEU A 19 -0.43 0.56 -3.35
N HIS A 20 0.09 -0.21 -2.40
CA HIS A 20 -0.72 -1.19 -1.68
C HIS A 20 -0.26 -1.39 -0.23
N ASP A 21 -1.21 -1.68 0.64
CA ASP A 21 -1.01 -1.92 2.09
C ASP A 21 -1.08 -3.42 2.46
N ARG A 22 -0.99 -4.30 1.45
CA ARG A 22 -1.25 -5.75 1.59
C ARG A 22 -0.23 -6.51 2.42
N GLN A 23 0.99 -5.99 2.56
CA GLN A 23 2.09 -6.71 3.19
C GLN A 23 2.47 -6.03 4.51
N PRO A 24 2.22 -6.68 5.66
CA PRO A 24 2.67 -6.16 6.94
C PRO A 24 4.19 -6.26 7.08
N LEU A 25 4.76 -5.39 7.91
CA LEU A 25 6.16 -5.46 8.33
C LEU A 25 6.23 -5.95 9.78
N LEU A 26 7.27 -6.72 10.11
CA LEU A 26 7.54 -7.11 11.51
C LEU A 26 7.86 -5.91 12.40
N THR A 27 8.39 -4.84 11.80
CA THR A 27 8.92 -3.66 12.50
C THR A 27 7.98 -2.46 12.51
N ALA A 28 6.83 -2.53 11.84
CA ALA A 28 5.91 -1.40 11.75
C ALA A 28 4.46 -1.85 11.73
N ARG A 29 3.61 -1.12 12.46
CA ARG A 29 2.18 -1.43 12.60
C ARG A 29 1.41 -1.27 11.30
N TYR A 30 1.80 -0.29 10.48
CA TYR A 30 1.22 -0.05 9.16
C TYR A 30 2.34 -0.04 8.12
N ALA A 31 2.04 -0.55 6.93
CA ALA A 31 3.00 -0.61 5.85
C ALA A 31 2.36 -0.21 4.53
N LEU A 32 3.10 0.53 3.72
CA LEU A 32 2.74 0.89 2.36
C LEU A 32 3.86 0.45 1.42
N THR A 33 3.54 -0.49 0.55
CA THR A 33 4.41 -0.87 -0.56
C THR A 33 4.08 -0.03 -1.77
N ILE A 34 5.13 0.42 -2.44
CA ILE A 34 5.04 1.07 -3.74
C ILE A 34 5.84 0.27 -4.76
N ALA A 35 5.27 0.08 -5.94
CA ALA A 35 5.93 -0.63 -7.03
C ALA A 35 5.85 0.17 -8.32
N TRP A 36 7.00 0.30 -8.99
CA TRP A 36 7.13 0.80 -10.34
C TRP A 36 7.37 -0.38 -11.27
N ARG A 37 6.54 -0.51 -12.30
CA ARG A 37 6.67 -1.58 -13.30
C ARG A 37 6.66 -0.99 -14.70
N THR A 38 7.42 -1.58 -15.61
CA THR A 38 7.28 -1.33 -17.06
C THR A 38 6.72 -2.59 -17.72
N GLY A 39 6.10 -2.45 -18.89
CA GLY A 39 5.58 -3.59 -19.66
C GLY A 39 6.64 -4.66 -20.01
N GLU A 40 7.93 -4.32 -19.91
CA GLU A 40 9.07 -5.20 -20.19
C GLU A 40 9.61 -5.94 -18.95
N GLY A 41 8.89 -5.92 -17.83
CA GLY A 41 9.26 -6.70 -16.63
C GLY A 41 10.35 -6.08 -15.75
N ARG A 42 10.69 -4.79 -15.94
CA ARG A 42 11.52 -4.06 -14.96
C ARG A 42 10.66 -3.60 -13.79
N ASP A 43 10.87 -4.24 -12.66
CA ASP A 43 10.15 -3.96 -11.42
C ASP A 43 11.08 -3.39 -10.36
N ARG A 44 10.68 -2.26 -9.79
CA ARG A 44 11.29 -1.70 -8.57
C ARG A 44 10.23 -1.59 -7.51
N GLU A 45 10.56 -2.01 -6.30
CA GLU A 45 9.68 -1.87 -5.15
C GLU A 45 10.34 -1.06 -4.03
N LYS A 46 9.50 -0.42 -3.21
CA LYS A 46 9.92 0.21 -1.96
C LYS A 46 8.80 0.06 -0.94
N ILE A 47 9.17 -0.30 0.28
CA ILE A 47 8.23 -0.41 1.40
C ILE A 47 8.49 0.73 2.38
N TYR A 48 7.42 1.34 2.88
CA TYR A 48 7.44 2.30 3.98
C TYR A 48 6.71 1.70 5.18
N GLY A 49 7.32 1.77 6.36
CA GLY A 49 6.66 1.48 7.63
C GLY A 49 6.17 2.75 8.30
N PHE A 50 5.07 2.64 9.06
CA PHE A 50 4.49 3.73 9.86
C PHE A 50 3.94 3.18 11.18
N ASP A 51 3.91 4.05 12.18
CA ASP A 51 3.35 3.74 13.50
C ASP A 51 1.86 4.02 13.55
N THR A 52 1.38 5.00 12.77
CA THR A 52 -0.03 5.40 12.73
C THR A 52 -0.64 5.33 11.33
N LEU A 53 -1.95 5.07 11.27
CA LEU A 53 -2.71 5.10 10.01
C LEU A 53 -2.67 6.49 9.36
N ALA A 54 -2.72 7.55 10.18
CA ALA A 54 -2.69 8.93 9.70
C ALA A 54 -1.37 9.27 8.97
N GLU A 55 -0.23 8.74 9.41
CA GLU A 55 1.06 8.90 8.71
C GLU A 55 1.07 8.21 7.36
N MET A 56 0.54 6.98 7.31
CA MET A 56 0.40 6.24 6.06
C MET A 56 -0.51 6.99 5.08
N ASP A 57 -1.65 7.52 5.55
CA ASP A 57 -2.59 8.30 4.73
C ASP A 57 -1.95 9.58 4.20
N ARG A 58 -1.20 10.31 5.03
CA ARG A 58 -0.41 11.47 4.56
C ARG A 58 0.57 11.06 3.48
N LYS A 59 1.23 9.90 3.62
CA LYS A 59 2.15 9.40 2.60
C LYS A 59 1.45 9.03 1.30
N ILE A 60 0.30 8.36 1.37
CA ILE A 60 -0.51 8.01 0.19
C ILE A 60 -0.88 9.28 -0.58
N ARG A 61 -1.43 10.29 0.12
CA ARG A 61 -1.80 11.59 -0.50
C ARG A 61 -0.60 12.28 -1.14
N GLN A 62 0.55 12.29 -0.46
CA GLN A 62 1.80 12.84 -0.99
C GLN A 62 2.21 12.14 -2.29
N LEU A 63 2.24 10.81 -2.30
CA LEU A 63 2.68 10.02 -3.44
C LEU A 63 1.72 10.10 -4.61
N PHE A 64 0.42 10.00 -4.35
CA PHE A 64 -0.63 10.15 -5.36
C PHE A 64 -0.55 11.52 -6.03
N GLY A 65 -0.49 12.59 -5.24
CA GLY A 65 -0.36 13.95 -5.78
C GLY A 65 0.93 14.16 -6.57
N ARG A 66 2.05 13.57 -6.12
CA ARG A 66 3.31 13.60 -6.87
C ARG A 66 3.21 12.85 -8.20
N SER A 67 2.53 11.71 -8.23
CA SER A 67 2.35 10.92 -9.46
C SER A 67 1.39 11.59 -10.43
N ALA A 68 0.30 12.18 -9.95
CA ALA A 68 -0.63 12.97 -10.76
C ALA A 68 0.09 14.12 -11.49
N ARG A 69 0.93 14.89 -10.78
CA ARG A 69 1.77 15.94 -11.39
C ARG A 69 2.78 15.43 -12.43
N LYS A 70 3.11 14.13 -12.41
CA LYS A 70 3.99 13.47 -13.39
C LYS A 70 3.24 12.86 -14.57
N GLY A 71 1.94 13.16 -14.72
CA GLY A 71 1.10 12.68 -15.80
C GLY A 71 0.55 11.26 -15.62
N TYR A 72 0.68 10.67 -14.43
CA TYR A 72 0.04 9.40 -14.13
C TYR A 72 -1.48 9.57 -14.01
N LYS A 73 -2.23 8.66 -14.65
CA LYS A 73 -3.68 8.55 -14.59
C LYS A 73 -4.07 7.35 -13.74
N LEU A 74 -5.21 7.44 -13.05
CA LEU A 74 -5.74 6.32 -12.28
C LEU A 74 -6.15 5.19 -13.23
N LEU A 75 -5.68 3.98 -12.99
CA LEU A 75 -6.09 2.77 -13.70
C LEU A 75 -7.11 1.97 -12.90
N TYR A 76 -6.81 1.76 -11.62
CA TYR A 76 -7.57 0.90 -10.74
C TYR A 76 -7.41 1.37 -9.30
N SER A 77 -8.48 1.31 -8.52
CA SER A 77 -8.44 1.51 -7.07
C SER A 77 -9.36 0.53 -6.37
N PHE A 78 -8.88 -0.04 -5.29
CA PHE A 78 -9.63 -0.93 -4.43
C PHE A 78 -9.31 -0.63 -2.97
N MET A 79 -10.35 -0.43 -2.19
CA MET A 79 -10.27 -0.37 -0.74
C MET A 79 -11.01 -1.59 -0.20
N ARG A 80 -10.37 -2.31 0.74
CA ARG A 80 -11.15 -3.23 1.57
C ARG A 80 -12.00 -2.35 2.47
N ASP A 81 -13.31 -2.58 2.51
CA ASP A 81 -14.10 -2.11 3.63
C ASP A 81 -13.43 -2.59 4.91
N ARG A 82 -13.13 -1.65 5.81
CA ARG A 82 -12.78 -1.99 7.18
C ARG A 82 -14.10 -1.85 7.96
N PRO A 83 -14.75 -2.96 8.34
CA PRO A 83 -15.87 -2.84 9.26
C PRO A 83 -15.34 -2.20 10.54
N ALA A 84 -16.09 -1.24 11.10
CA ALA A 84 -15.74 -0.53 12.33
C ALA A 84 -15.53 -1.47 13.55
N THR A 85 -15.84 -2.76 13.39
CA THR A 85 -15.86 -3.80 14.41
C THR A 85 -14.72 -4.82 14.31
N THR A 86 -13.76 -4.68 13.39
CA THR A 86 -12.65 -5.66 13.33
C THR A 86 -11.73 -5.51 14.54
N VAL A 87 -11.81 -6.50 15.44
CA VAL A 87 -10.91 -6.64 16.58
C VAL A 87 -9.48 -6.70 16.06
N PRO A 88 -8.58 -5.80 16.50
CA PRO A 88 -7.21 -5.75 15.98
C PRO A 88 -6.49 -7.09 16.14
N ASP A 89 -5.67 -7.47 15.16
CA ASP A 89 -4.90 -8.72 15.16
C ASP A 89 -4.02 -8.85 16.41
N SER A 90 -3.60 -7.74 17.02
CA SER A 90 -2.89 -7.73 18.30
C SER A 90 -3.73 -8.27 19.47
N ILE A 91 -5.04 -7.99 19.48
CA ILE A 91 -5.97 -8.50 20.48
C ILE A 91 -6.20 -10.00 20.25
N LEU A 92 -6.36 -10.42 18.99
CA LEU A 92 -6.50 -11.85 18.64
C LEU A 92 -5.23 -12.64 18.98
N ALA A 93 -4.04 -12.08 18.73
CA ALA A 93 -2.77 -12.69 19.08
C ALA A 93 -2.59 -12.85 20.60
N VAL A 94 -2.94 -11.83 21.39
CA VAL A 94 -2.91 -11.90 22.87
C VAL A 94 -3.90 -12.95 23.39
N GLN A 95 -5.09 -13.06 22.80
CA GLN A 95 -6.06 -14.09 23.15
C GLN A 95 -5.55 -15.50 22.82
N ALA A 96 -4.96 -15.69 21.65
CA ALA A 96 -4.37 -16.96 21.26
C ALA A 96 -3.22 -17.39 22.19
N MET A 97 -2.35 -16.45 22.60
CA MET A 97 -1.26 -16.74 23.54
C MET A 97 -1.76 -17.13 24.93
N ARG A 98 -2.85 -16.50 25.40
CA ARG A 98 -3.48 -16.85 26.69
C ARG A 98 -4.17 -18.22 26.66
N ALA A 99 -4.75 -18.61 25.53
CA ALA A 99 -5.41 -19.91 25.37
C ALA A 99 -4.44 -21.10 25.31
N ILE A 100 -3.15 -20.86 25.10
CA ILE A 100 -2.10 -21.90 25.05
C ILE A 100 -1.42 -22.08 26.42
N SER A 101 -1.60 -21.12 27.34
CA SER A 101 -0.92 -21.07 28.64
C SER A 101 -1.81 -21.47 29.83
N GLY A 102 -3.01 -22.00 29.56
CA GLY A 102 -3.94 -22.54 30.57
C GLY A 102 -4.40 -23.93 30.14
#